data_AF-A0A261FHA9-F1
#
_entry.id   AF-A0A261FHA9-F1
#
_cell.length_a   1.000
_cell.length_b   1.000
_cell.length_c   1.000
_cell.angle_alpha   90.00
_cell.angle_beta   90.00
_cell.angle_gamma   90.00
#
_symmetry.space_group_name_H-M   'P 1'
#
loop_
_entity.id
_entity.type
_entity.pdbx_description
1 polymer ?
#
loop_
_entity_poly.entity_id
_entity_poly.type
_entity_poly.pdbx_seq_one_letter_code
_entity_poly.pdbx_strand_id
1 'polypeptide(L)'
;MGKLVASVDDDVKARAAALYESMGVSLSTAVNIFLRQSLVDNGFPFRPRRYEGVRLLPTEETSSVMVEAEAKELGLIPDDAVECRTGDEICEHLRGLRERAR
;
A
#
# COMPACT_ATOMS: atom_id res chain seq x y z
N MET A 1 -15.04 -18.83 -24.74
CA MET A 1 -14.94 -17.99 -23.53
C MET A 1 -15.15 -18.88 -22.32
N GLY A 2 -14.27 -18.86 -21.32
CA GLY A 2 -14.43 -19.67 -20.11
C GLY A 2 -15.56 -19.15 -19.22
N LYS A 3 -16.19 -20.03 -18.44
CA LYS A 3 -17.24 -19.66 -17.47
C LYS A 3 -16.67 -19.71 -16.06
N LEU A 4 -16.82 -18.61 -15.31
CA LEU A 4 -16.55 -18.56 -13.87
C LEU A 4 -17.88 -18.54 -13.12
N VAL A 5 -18.01 -19.38 -12.10
CA VAL A 5 -19.16 -19.40 -11.19
C VAL A 5 -18.62 -19.27 -9.76
N ALA A 6 -19.14 -18.32 -9.00
CA ALA A 6 -18.79 -18.10 -7.61
C ALA A 6 -20.07 -17.89 -6.80
N SER A 7 -20.14 -18.52 -5.63
CA SER A 7 -21.19 -18.28 -4.64
C SER A 7 -20.85 -17.03 -3.84
N VAL A 8 -21.78 -16.09 -3.79
CA VAL A 8 -21.64 -14.81 -3.10
C VAL A 8 -22.99 -14.48 -2.49
N ASP A 9 -23.02 -13.89 -1.30
CA ASP A 9 -24.26 -13.41 -0.68
C ASP A 9 -24.96 -12.40 -1.60
N ASP A 10 -26.30 -12.47 -1.65
CA ASP A 10 -27.09 -11.63 -2.56
C ASP A 10 -26.91 -10.13 -2.29
N ASP A 11 -26.82 -9.72 -1.02
CA ASP A 11 -26.53 -8.31 -0.64
C ASP A 11 -25.15 -7.86 -1.15
N VAL A 12 -24.12 -8.67 -0.91
CA VAL A 12 -22.75 -8.36 -1.33
C VAL A 12 -22.69 -8.23 -2.85
N LYS A 13 -23.35 -9.14 -3.58
CA LYS A 13 -23.43 -9.10 -5.04
C LYS A 13 -24.14 -7.84 -5.53
N ALA A 14 -25.28 -7.49 -4.95
CA ALA A 14 -26.04 -6.30 -5.33
C ALA A 14 -25.26 -5.00 -5.09
N ARG A 15 -24.63 -4.87 -3.91
CA ARG A 15 -23.81 -3.71 -3.54
C ARG A 15 -22.57 -3.59 -4.41
N ALA A 16 -21.89 -4.70 -4.68
CA ALA A 16 -20.74 -4.70 -5.58
C ALA A 16 -21.14 -4.31 -7.00
N ALA A 17 -22.24 -4.85 -7.53
CA ALA A 17 -22.74 -4.49 -8.85
C ALA A 17 -23.03 -2.99 -8.97
N ALA A 18 -23.77 -2.42 -8.01
CA ALA A 18 -24.07 -0.98 -7.99
C ALA A 18 -22.79 -0.11 -7.88
N LEU A 19 -21.83 -0.52 -7.06
CA LEU A 19 -20.53 0.16 -6.93
C LEU A 19 -19.80 0.18 -8.27
N TYR A 20 -19.63 -0.98 -8.92
CA TYR A 20 -18.93 -1.05 -10.20
C TYR A 20 -19.67 -0.29 -11.31
N GLU A 21 -21.01 -0.36 -11.35
CA GLU A 21 -21.81 0.41 -12.30
C GLU A 21 -21.64 1.92 -12.12
N SER A 22 -21.53 2.41 -10.87
CA SER A 22 -21.24 3.83 -10.61
C SER A 22 -19.87 4.27 -11.11
N MET A 23 -18.94 3.33 -11.33
CA MET A 23 -17.64 3.57 -11.96
C MET A 23 -17.66 3.30 -13.48
N GLY A 24 -18.82 2.99 -14.07
CA GLY A 24 -18.98 2.72 -15.49
C GLY A 24 -18.54 1.33 -15.96
N VAL A 25 -18.42 0.36 -15.04
CA VAL A 25 -18.00 -1.02 -15.37
C VAL A 25 -18.96 -2.05 -14.81
N SER A 26 -19.19 -3.15 -15.53
CA SER A 26 -20.00 -4.25 -15.00
C SER A 26 -19.23 -5.05 -13.95
N LEU A 27 -19.95 -5.72 -13.04
CA LEU A 27 -19.35 -6.65 -12.09
C LEU A 27 -18.48 -7.73 -12.80
N SER A 28 -18.93 -8.25 -13.95
CA SER A 28 -18.17 -9.22 -14.74
C SER A 28 -16.90 -8.62 -15.33
N THR A 29 -16.92 -7.36 -15.75
CA THR A 29 -15.73 -6.65 -16.20
C THR A 29 -14.74 -6.49 -15.05
N ALA A 30 -15.20 -6.08 -13.87
CA ALA A 30 -14.36 -5.93 -12.68
C ALA A 30 -13.67 -7.24 -12.26
N VAL A 31 -14.41 -8.36 -12.24
CA VAL A 31 -13.84 -9.69 -11.96
C VAL A 31 -12.79 -10.09 -12.99
N ASN A 32 -13.01 -9.80 -14.28
CA ASN A 32 -12.00 -10.06 -15.30
C ASN A 32 -10.74 -9.20 -15.13
N ILE A 33 -10.88 -7.94 -14.71
CA ILE A 33 -9.74 -7.08 -14.39
C ILE A 33 -8.96 -7.67 -13.21
N PHE A 34 -9.65 -8.07 -12.13
CA PHE A 34 -9.04 -8.70 -10.96
C PHE A 34 -8.17 -9.90 -11.35
N LEU A 35 -8.69 -10.81 -12.19
CA LEU A 35 -7.95 -12.01 -12.61
C LEU A 35 -6.71 -11.66 -13.44
N ARG A 36 -6.82 -10.69 -14.36
CA ARG A 36 -5.67 -10.26 -15.18
C ARG A 36 -4.59 -9.60 -14.32
N GLN A 37 -4.99 -8.74 -13.39
CA GLN A 37 -4.06 -8.08 -12.49
C GLN A 37 -3.35 -9.09 -11.59
N SER A 38 -4.06 -10.12 -11.12
CA SER A 38 -3.48 -11.20 -10.33
C SER A 38 -2.36 -11.95 -11.08
N LEU A 39 -2.54 -12.16 -12.39
CA LEU A 39 -1.54 -12.79 -13.24
C LEU A 39 -0.32 -11.88 -13.50
N VAL A 40 -0.53 -10.57 -13.65
CA VAL A 40 0.55 -9.60 -13.83
C VAL A 40 1.42 -9.51 -12.56
N ASP A 41 0.79 -9.44 -11.40
CA ASP A 41 1.49 -9.25 -10.12
C ASP A 41 2.00 -10.57 -9.52
N ASN A 42 1.70 -11.71 -10.15
CA ASN A 42 1.94 -13.06 -9.62
C ASN A 42 1.45 -13.20 -8.15
N GLY A 43 0.25 -12.70 -7.87
CA GLY A 43 -0.26 -12.55 -6.52
C GLY A 43 -1.69 -11.99 -6.49
N PHE A 44 -2.14 -11.56 -5.31
CA PHE A 44 -3.41 -10.83 -5.20
C PHE A 44 -3.25 -9.40 -5.73
N PRO A 45 -4.24 -8.84 -6.44
CA PRO A 45 -4.20 -7.49 -7.00
C PRO A 45 -4.47 -6.40 -5.93
N PHE A 46 -4.41 -6.80 -4.67
CA PHE A 46 -4.34 -5.96 -3.48
C PHE A 46 -3.63 -6.78 -2.39
N ARG A 47 -2.95 -6.13 -1.45
CA ARG A 47 -2.35 -6.82 -0.31
C ARG A 47 -3.47 -7.19 0.68
N PRO A 48 -3.77 -8.48 0.93
CA PRO A 48 -4.76 -8.84 1.95
C PRO A 48 -4.26 -8.37 3.32
N ARG A 49 -5.07 -7.61 4.03
CA ARG A 49 -4.80 -7.18 5.40
C ARG A 49 -5.94 -7.69 6.27
N ARG A 50 -5.65 -8.13 7.51
CA ARG A 50 -6.71 -8.24 8.52
C ARG A 50 -7.27 -6.84 8.74
N TYR A 51 -8.56 -6.68 8.55
CA TYR A 51 -9.22 -5.39 8.60
C TYR A 51 -9.27 -4.88 10.05
N GLU A 52 -8.35 -4.00 10.43
CA GLU A 52 -8.47 -3.14 11.62
C GLU A 52 -9.04 -1.74 11.25
N GLY A 53 -9.67 -1.64 10.07
CA GLY A 53 -10.10 -0.39 9.47
C GLY A 53 -9.08 0.13 8.46
N VAL A 54 -9.56 0.68 7.36
CA VAL A 54 -8.74 1.52 6.49
C VAL A 54 -8.37 2.75 7.30
N ARG A 55 -7.20 2.74 7.95
CA ARG A 55 -6.66 3.93 8.59
C ARG A 55 -6.13 4.83 7.48
N LEU A 56 -7.01 5.66 6.91
CA LEU A 56 -6.66 6.74 5.98
C LEU A 56 -5.88 7.87 6.68
N LEU A 57 -5.74 7.78 8.01
CA LEU A 57 -4.94 8.67 8.81
C LEU A 57 -3.56 8.04 9.06
N PRO A 58 -2.47 8.81 8.92
CA PRO A 58 -1.14 8.38 9.31
C PRO A 58 -1.13 7.69 10.68
N THR A 59 -0.23 6.70 10.85
CA THR A 59 -0.01 6.13 12.18
C THR A 59 0.51 7.20 13.13
N GLU A 60 0.40 7.00 14.46
CA GLU A 60 1.03 7.94 15.40
C GLU A 60 2.53 8.06 15.11
N GLU A 61 3.19 6.94 14.78
CA GLU A 61 4.58 6.93 14.32
C GLU A 61 4.77 7.76 13.05
N THR A 62 3.93 7.54 12.03
CA THR A 62 4.01 8.31 10.78
C THR A 62 3.78 9.81 11.01
N SER A 63 2.82 10.18 11.86
CA SER A 63 2.56 11.57 12.24
C SER A 63 3.75 12.20 12.94
N SER A 64 4.36 11.48 13.89
CA SER A 64 5.56 11.95 14.60
C SER A 64 6.72 12.18 13.65
N VAL A 65 6.95 11.25 12.71
CA VAL A 65 8.03 11.39 11.72
C VAL A 65 7.81 12.58 10.79
N MET A 66 6.56 12.84 10.37
CA MET A 66 6.25 14.02 9.55
C MET A 66 6.51 15.34 10.30
N VAL A 67 6.10 15.43 11.57
CA VAL A 67 6.33 16.62 12.42
C VAL A 67 7.83 16.83 12.65
N GLU A 68 8.59 15.76 12.89
CA GLU A 68 10.04 15.84 13.07
C GLU A 68 10.74 16.34 11.79
N ALA A 69 10.34 15.83 10.62
CA ALA A 69 10.90 16.28 9.34
C ALA A 69 10.62 17.77 9.08
N GLU A 70 9.40 18.23 9.35
CA GLU A 70 9.05 19.66 9.23
C GLU A 70 9.83 20.52 10.22
N ALA A 71 10.04 20.05 11.46
CA ALA A 71 10.85 20.75 12.45
C ALA A 71 12.33 20.84 12.04
N LYS A 72 12.88 19.82 11.38
CA LYS A 72 14.24 19.84 10.80
C LYS A 72 14.34 20.86 9.67
N GLU A 73 13.38 20.87 8.75
CA GLU A 73 13.33 21.82 7.63
C GLU A 73 13.22 23.28 8.09
N LEU A 74 12.43 23.53 9.14
CA LEU A 74 12.30 24.86 9.76
C LEU A 74 13.50 25.24 10.65
N GLY A 75 14.48 24.36 10.82
CA GLY A 75 15.65 24.58 11.67
C GLY A 75 15.32 24.65 13.17
N LEU A 76 14.17 24.14 13.59
CA LEU A 76 13.75 24.07 14.99
C LEU A 76 14.51 22.98 15.75
N ILE A 77 14.91 21.92 15.04
CA ILE A 77 15.80 20.87 15.54
C ILE A 77 16.94 20.63 14.54
N PRO A 78 18.12 20.14 15.00
CA PRO A 78 19.21 19.78 14.10
C PRO A 78 18.77 18.67 13.14
N ASP A 79 19.13 18.82 11.86
CA ASP A 79 19.01 17.73 10.90
C ASP A 79 20.20 16.78 11.07
N ASP A 80 19.93 15.60 11.62
CA ASP A 80 20.88 14.52 11.82
C ASP A 80 20.78 13.43 10.73
N ALA A 81 20.10 13.74 9.61
CA ALA A 81 20.01 12.85 8.48
C ALA A 81 21.38 12.54 7.89
N VAL A 82 21.60 11.27 7.53
CA VAL A 82 22.81 10.83 6.84
C VAL A 82 22.65 11.08 5.35
N GLU A 83 23.42 12.02 4.82
CA GLU A 83 23.52 12.23 3.37
C GLU A 83 24.42 11.17 2.73
N CYS A 84 23.91 10.48 1.71
CA CYS A 84 24.69 9.62 0.84
C CYS A 84 24.60 10.16 -0.60
N ARG A 85 25.73 10.26 -1.29
CA ARG A 85 25.85 10.79 -2.66
C ARG A 85 26.02 9.69 -3.69
N THR A 86 26.34 8.47 -3.26
CA THR A 86 26.52 7.30 -4.12
C THR A 86 25.76 6.08 -3.60
N GLY A 87 25.47 5.12 -4.50
CA GLY A 87 24.82 3.87 -4.12
C GLY A 87 25.66 2.99 -3.20
N ASP A 88 26.99 3.07 -3.31
CA ASP A 88 27.92 2.31 -2.47
C ASP A 88 27.90 2.84 -1.02
N GLU A 89 27.88 4.17 -0.83
CA GLU A 89 27.72 4.81 0.48
C GLU A 89 26.43 4.36 1.18
N ILE A 90 25.32 4.31 0.43
CA ILE A 90 24.03 3.81 0.96
C ILE A 90 24.16 2.36 1.42
N CYS A 91 24.76 1.51 0.59
CA CYS A 91 24.90 0.09 0.89
C CYS A 91 25.78 -0.16 2.13
N GLU A 92 26.88 0.57 2.27
CA GLU A 92 27.76 0.50 3.43
C GLU A 92 27.05 0.97 4.70
N HIS A 93 26.34 2.10 4.63
CA HIS A 93 25.59 2.64 5.76
C HIS A 93 24.50 1.67 6.26
N LEU A 94 23.69 1.12 5.35
CA LEU A 94 22.63 0.16 5.68
C LEU A 94 23.19 -1.15 6.27
N ARG A 95 24.36 -1.61 5.79
CA ARG A 95 25.05 -2.77 6.40
C ARG A 95 25.45 -2.49 7.84
N GLY A 96 26.06 -1.34 8.10
CA GLY A 96 26.45 -0.93 9.46
C GLY A 96 25.26 -0.80 10.42
N LEU A 97 24.13 -0.25 9.96
CA LEU A 97 22.90 -0.20 10.76
C LEU A 97 22.39 -1.59 11.13
N ARG A 98 22.38 -2.51 10.17
CA ARG A 98 21.93 -3.90 10.40
C ARG A 98 22.81 -4.65 11.39
N GLU A 99 24.10 -4.37 11.42
CA GLU A 99 25.06 -4.97 12.36
C GLU A 99 24.89 -4.44 13.77
N ARG A 100 24.57 -3.14 13.93
CA ARG A 100 24.29 -2.51 15.23
C ARG A 100 22.94 -2.88 15.84
N ALA A 101 21.98 -3.33 15.02
CA ALA A 101 20.65 -3.73 15.45
C ALA A 101 20.55 -5.20 15.91
N ARG A 102 21.67 -5.94 15.91
CA ARG A 102 21.80 -7.28 16.50
C ARG A 102 22.34 -7.21 17.92
#